data_AF-A0A8T0I100-F1
#
_entry.id   AF-A0A8T0I100-F1
#
_cell.length_a   1.000
_cell.length_b   1.000
_cell.length_c   1.000
_cell.angle_alpha   90.00
_cell.angle_beta   90.00
_cell.angle_gamma   90.00
#
_symmetry.space_group_name_H-M   'P 1'
#
loop_
_entity.id
_entity.type
_entity.pdbx_description
1 polymer ?
#
loop_
_entity_poly.entity_id
_entity_poly.type
_entity_poly.pdbx_seq_one_letter_code
_entity_poly.pdbx_strand_id
1 'polypeptide(L)'
;MASLSLRLAATMPSVGPGKTMSVMSTTESGGCSGGREAGVRHLVQNGHFSVPAAVQVTRSAMSSIPVSGSSSTSPLRAVSSKISAEMSTAPSTEEPELETDPIVLWNRYVNWLYQDKDLGLYLDVSRIGFSDEFYEAMLPRFEDAFKHMKELEGGSIANPDEGRMVGHYWLRKPEIAPTPYLQKLILDTFDRVQKFADDVISAKIKPPPTPVGRFTQVLSVGIGGSALGPQFVAEALAPDNPPLKLRFIDNTDPAGIDHQIAQLGPELSSTLVLVISKSGGTPETRNGLLEVQKAFRDAGLDFSKQGVAITQEGSLLDNTAKIEGWLARFPMFDWVGGRTSEMSAVGLLPAALQGIDIRGMLDGAAIMDESTRNTTVSLIL
;
A
#
# COMPACT_ATOMS: atom_id res chain seq x y z
N MET A 1 -31.84 23.93 38.03
CA MET A 1 -30.41 23.97 38.43
C MET A 1 -29.58 23.83 37.17
N ALA A 2 -28.63 24.74 37.00
CA ALA A 2 -27.88 24.97 35.78
C ALA A 2 -26.78 23.94 35.51
N SER A 3 -26.46 23.72 34.22
CA SER A 3 -25.08 23.56 33.72
C SER A 3 -25.13 23.67 32.18
N LEU A 4 -24.97 24.86 31.61
CA LEU A 4 -23.73 25.41 31.06
C LEU A 4 -23.19 24.64 29.83
N SER A 5 -23.67 25.01 28.64
CA SER A 5 -23.01 24.72 27.36
C SER A 5 -22.10 25.89 27.00
N LEU A 6 -20.79 25.67 27.01
CA LEU A 6 -19.80 26.61 26.52
C LEU A 6 -19.59 26.34 25.02
N ARG A 7 -20.14 27.19 24.15
CA ARG A 7 -19.74 27.26 22.73
C ARG A 7 -18.65 28.30 22.61
N LEU A 8 -17.43 27.86 22.31
CA LEU A 8 -16.34 28.75 21.92
C LEU A 8 -16.48 29.01 20.41
N ALA A 9 -16.87 30.23 20.05
CA ALA A 9 -16.83 30.73 18.69
C ALA A 9 -15.39 31.11 18.35
N ALA A 10 -14.78 30.44 17.37
CA ALA A 10 -13.56 30.89 16.72
C ALA A 10 -13.93 31.46 15.35
N THR A 11 -13.83 32.77 15.25
CA THR A 11 -13.96 33.63 14.06
C THR A 11 -13.01 33.20 12.93
N MET A 12 -13.56 32.93 11.74
CA MET A 12 -12.80 32.90 10.49
C MET A 12 -12.74 34.31 9.87
N PRO A 13 -11.60 34.77 9.33
CA PRO A 13 -11.56 36.01 8.56
C PRO A 13 -12.10 35.78 7.14
N SER A 14 -13.00 36.68 6.73
CA SER A 14 -13.51 36.75 5.35
C SER A 14 -12.43 37.21 4.38
N VAL A 15 -12.27 36.51 3.26
CA VAL A 15 -11.48 36.98 2.11
C VAL A 15 -12.45 37.48 1.04
N GLY A 16 -12.42 38.80 0.79
CA GLY A 16 -13.17 39.45 -0.29
C GLY A 16 -12.51 39.26 -1.67
N PRO A 17 -13.25 39.45 -2.77
CA PRO A 17 -12.74 39.18 -4.11
C PRO A 17 -12.02 40.41 -4.68
N GLY A 18 -10.91 40.16 -5.38
CA GLY A 18 -10.35 41.11 -6.33
C GLY A 18 -8.85 41.32 -6.23
N LYS A 19 -8.10 40.77 -7.20
CA LYS A 19 -7.30 41.59 -8.13
C LYS A 19 -6.74 40.74 -9.26
N THR A 20 -7.11 41.15 -10.46
CA THR A 20 -6.53 40.87 -11.77
C THR A 20 -5.02 41.09 -11.73
N MET A 21 -4.24 40.13 -12.22
CA MET A 21 -2.80 40.29 -12.42
C MET A 21 -2.55 40.62 -13.89
N SER A 22 -2.08 41.85 -14.13
CA SER A 22 -1.68 42.34 -15.45
C SER A 22 -0.26 41.89 -15.77
N VAL A 23 -0.08 41.39 -16.99
CA VAL A 23 1.20 41.20 -17.67
C VAL A 23 1.82 42.58 -17.91
N MET A 24 3.11 42.75 -17.62
CA MET A 24 3.91 43.83 -18.18
C MET A 24 5.31 43.33 -18.53
N SER A 25 5.56 43.34 -19.84
CA SER A 25 6.86 43.29 -20.49
C SER A 25 7.66 44.56 -20.20
N THR A 26 8.96 44.44 -19.99
CA THR A 26 9.90 45.54 -20.23
C THR A 26 11.05 45.03 -21.09
N THR A 27 11.17 45.67 -22.25
CA THR A 27 12.32 45.71 -23.16
C THR A 27 13.22 46.88 -22.81
N GLU A 28 14.48 46.76 -23.25
CA GLU A 28 15.56 47.75 -23.43
C GLU A 28 16.84 47.32 -22.68
N SER A 29 18.07 47.50 -23.15
CA SER A 29 18.75 47.54 -24.46
C SER A 29 20.14 48.12 -24.16
N GLY A 30 21.18 47.60 -24.81
CA GLY A 30 22.53 48.21 -24.87
C GLY A 30 23.55 47.57 -23.91
N GLY A 31 24.71 47.08 -24.33
CA GLY A 31 25.33 47.05 -25.65
C GLY A 31 26.83 46.73 -25.50
N CYS A 32 27.35 45.90 -26.43
CA CYS A 32 28.75 45.75 -26.88
C CYS A 32 29.83 45.38 -25.83
N SER A 33 30.78 44.48 -26.08
CA SER A 33 31.50 44.19 -27.33
C SER A 33 32.32 42.87 -27.28
N GLY A 34 32.38 42.18 -28.43
CA GLY A 34 33.49 41.31 -28.87
C GLY A 34 33.42 39.86 -28.39
N GLY A 35 33.26 38.81 -29.21
CA GLY A 35 33.45 38.66 -30.65
C GLY A 35 34.42 37.51 -30.90
N ARG A 36 33.90 36.32 -31.27
CA ARG A 36 34.40 35.48 -32.36
C ARG A 36 33.47 34.31 -32.64
N GLU A 37 33.15 34.19 -33.92
CA GLU A 37 32.23 33.28 -34.59
C GLU A 37 32.74 31.84 -34.66
N ALA A 38 31.82 30.89 -34.68
CA ALA A 38 31.71 29.90 -35.75
C ALA A 38 30.31 29.26 -35.68
N GLY A 39 29.42 29.66 -36.58
CA GLY A 39 28.10 29.04 -36.73
C GLY A 39 28.12 27.91 -37.74
N VAL A 40 27.20 26.95 -37.58
CA VAL A 40 26.52 26.25 -38.69
C VAL A 40 25.08 25.96 -38.26
N ARG A 41 24.18 26.07 -39.24
CA ARG A 41 22.74 26.34 -39.17
C ARG A 41 21.87 25.13 -38.82
N HIS A 42 20.70 25.46 -38.26
CA HIS A 42 19.51 24.62 -38.21
C HIS A 42 19.02 24.18 -39.60
N LEU A 43 18.61 22.92 -39.68
CA LEU A 43 17.68 22.39 -40.67
C LEU A 43 16.50 21.78 -39.91
N VAL A 44 15.35 22.42 -40.04
CA VAL A 44 14.04 21.92 -39.61
C VAL A 44 13.51 21.08 -40.78
N GLN A 45 13.17 19.81 -40.53
CA GLN A 45 12.35 19.01 -41.43
C GLN A 45 11.21 18.35 -40.66
N ASN A 46 9.99 18.66 -41.11
CA ASN A 46 8.75 17.98 -40.79
C ASN A 46 8.82 16.52 -41.27
N GLY A 47 8.58 15.57 -40.36
CA GLY A 47 8.47 14.14 -40.68
C GLY A 47 7.21 13.56 -40.04
N HIS A 48 6.28 13.14 -40.89
CA HIS A 48 5.11 12.34 -40.53
C HIS A 48 5.55 11.05 -39.80
N PHE A 49 4.92 10.75 -38.66
CA PHE A 49 5.01 9.45 -38.01
C PHE A 49 3.93 8.52 -38.59
N SER A 50 4.36 7.51 -39.35
CA SER A 50 3.53 6.35 -39.71
C SER A 50 3.74 5.23 -38.69
N VAL A 51 2.64 4.72 -38.13
CA VAL A 51 2.60 3.56 -37.24
C VAL A 51 2.69 2.28 -38.09
N PRO A 52 3.61 1.33 -37.82
CA PRO A 52 3.57 0.04 -38.49
C PRO A 52 2.59 -0.91 -37.81
N ALA A 53 1.89 -1.66 -38.65
CA ALA A 53 0.77 -2.55 -38.36
C ALA A 53 1.12 -3.74 -37.45
N ALA A 54 0.09 -4.21 -36.74
CA ALA A 54 0.09 -5.39 -35.89
C ALA A 54 0.50 -6.67 -36.65
N VAL A 55 1.42 -7.43 -36.04
CA VAL A 55 1.77 -8.79 -36.48
C VAL A 55 0.73 -9.76 -35.93
N GLN A 56 -0.07 -10.34 -36.83
CA GLN A 56 -0.94 -11.48 -36.56
C GLN A 56 -0.09 -12.74 -36.32
N VAL A 57 -0.21 -13.34 -35.14
CA VAL A 57 0.33 -14.68 -34.86
C VAL A 57 -0.76 -15.72 -35.12
N THR A 58 -0.57 -16.51 -36.17
CA THR A 58 -1.39 -17.67 -36.51
C THR A 58 -1.10 -18.84 -35.56
N ARG A 59 -2.14 -19.41 -34.95
CA ARG A 59 -2.05 -20.66 -34.18
C ARG A 59 -1.77 -21.84 -35.11
N SER A 60 -0.61 -22.48 -34.94
CA SER A 60 -0.35 -23.82 -35.50
C SER A 60 -0.66 -24.89 -34.45
N ALA A 61 -1.32 -25.95 -34.89
CA ALA A 61 -1.74 -27.09 -34.12
C ALA A 61 -0.56 -27.85 -33.49
N MET A 62 -0.70 -28.26 -32.22
CA MET A 62 0.15 -29.26 -31.59
C MET A 62 -0.69 -30.47 -31.18
N SER A 63 -0.20 -31.62 -31.64
CA SER A 63 -0.68 -32.98 -31.45
C SER A 63 -0.71 -33.41 -29.98
N SER A 64 -1.77 -34.14 -29.64
CA SER A 64 -2.05 -34.82 -28.37
C SER A 64 -1.06 -35.94 -28.03
N ILE A 65 -0.64 -36.03 -26.76
CA ILE A 65 -0.06 -37.23 -26.13
C ILE A 65 -0.96 -37.58 -24.93
N PRO A 66 -1.42 -38.83 -24.76
CA PRO A 66 -2.31 -39.19 -23.66
C PRO A 66 -1.53 -39.54 -22.40
N VAL A 67 -1.92 -38.97 -21.26
CA VAL A 67 -1.50 -39.43 -19.93
C VAL A 67 -2.73 -39.94 -19.20
N SER A 68 -2.73 -41.24 -18.91
CA SER A 68 -3.67 -41.92 -18.02
C SER A 68 -3.40 -41.54 -16.57
N GLY A 69 -4.42 -41.10 -15.82
CA GLY A 69 -4.27 -40.79 -14.39
C GLY A 69 -5.61 -40.61 -13.68
N SER A 70 -5.92 -41.61 -12.85
CA SER A 70 -6.92 -41.73 -11.77
C SER A 70 -7.74 -40.49 -11.37
N SER A 71 -9.06 -40.69 -11.31
CA SER A 71 -10.03 -39.84 -10.66
C SER A 71 -9.83 -39.76 -9.14
N SER A 72 -9.42 -38.59 -8.64
CA SER A 72 -9.72 -38.15 -7.27
C SER A 72 -10.26 -36.72 -7.36
N THR A 73 -11.57 -36.59 -7.18
CA THR A 73 -12.25 -35.31 -7.12
C THR A 73 -12.01 -34.66 -5.76
N SER A 74 -11.10 -33.68 -5.72
CA SER A 74 -10.87 -32.84 -4.54
C SER A 74 -12.09 -31.95 -4.22
N PRO A 75 -12.44 -31.75 -2.93
CA PRO A 75 -13.64 -31.00 -2.51
C PRO A 75 -13.69 -29.54 -2.99
N LEU A 76 -12.53 -28.92 -3.24
CA LEU A 76 -12.43 -27.51 -3.65
C LEU A 76 -12.97 -27.25 -5.06
N ARG A 77 -12.85 -28.24 -5.98
CA ARG A 77 -13.43 -28.12 -7.33
C ARG A 77 -14.96 -28.11 -7.27
N ALA A 78 -15.55 -28.77 -6.26
CA ALA A 78 -16.99 -28.83 -6.05
C ALA A 78 -17.57 -27.53 -5.49
N VAL A 79 -16.79 -26.73 -4.74
CA VAL A 79 -17.26 -25.44 -4.20
C VAL A 79 -17.22 -24.35 -5.28
N SER A 80 -16.13 -24.29 -6.06
CA SER A 80 -16.01 -23.34 -7.19
C SER A 80 -16.98 -23.68 -8.33
N SER A 81 -17.26 -24.97 -8.57
CA SER A 81 -18.28 -25.40 -9.52
C SER A 81 -19.70 -25.19 -9.03
N LYS A 82 -19.97 -25.24 -7.71
CA LYS A 82 -21.30 -24.92 -7.15
C LYS A 82 -21.60 -23.43 -7.25
N ILE A 83 -20.63 -22.57 -6.92
CA ILE A 83 -20.75 -21.11 -7.09
C ILE A 83 -20.97 -20.75 -8.57
N SER A 84 -20.24 -21.38 -9.49
CA SER A 84 -20.42 -21.14 -10.94
C SER A 84 -21.71 -21.75 -11.50
N ALA A 85 -22.16 -22.89 -10.98
CA ALA A 85 -23.41 -23.54 -11.41
C ALA A 85 -24.64 -22.77 -10.92
N GLU A 86 -24.62 -22.20 -9.71
CA GLU A 86 -25.69 -21.33 -9.20
C GLU A 86 -25.72 -19.97 -9.90
N MET A 87 -24.57 -19.42 -10.29
CA MET A 87 -24.50 -18.26 -11.19
C MET A 87 -25.04 -18.57 -12.59
N SER A 88 -24.89 -19.81 -13.07
CA SER A 88 -25.37 -20.24 -14.39
C SER A 88 -26.87 -20.52 -14.43
N THR A 89 -27.56 -20.58 -13.29
CA THR A 89 -29.02 -20.73 -13.21
C THR A 89 -29.75 -19.41 -13.01
N ALA A 90 -29.03 -18.28 -12.87
CA ALA A 90 -29.64 -16.98 -13.05
C ALA A 90 -30.10 -16.85 -14.52
N PRO A 91 -31.30 -16.32 -14.80
CA PRO A 91 -31.76 -16.14 -16.16
C PRO A 91 -30.70 -15.33 -16.92
N SER A 92 -30.38 -15.78 -18.14
CA SER A 92 -29.58 -15.01 -19.10
C SER A 92 -30.34 -13.73 -19.44
N THR A 93 -30.25 -12.76 -18.55
CA THR A 93 -30.69 -11.40 -18.76
C THR A 93 -29.60 -10.75 -19.60
N GLU A 94 -30.00 -10.11 -20.68
CA GLU A 94 -29.13 -9.20 -21.43
C GLU A 94 -28.37 -8.33 -20.41
N GLU A 95 -27.08 -8.04 -20.66
CA GLU A 95 -26.34 -7.15 -19.75
C GLU A 95 -27.20 -5.90 -19.51
N PRO A 96 -27.53 -5.58 -18.24
CA PRO A 96 -28.47 -4.50 -17.97
C PRO A 96 -27.92 -3.24 -18.61
N GLU A 97 -28.64 -2.73 -19.62
CA GLU A 97 -28.26 -1.52 -20.33
C GLU A 97 -28.09 -0.42 -19.28
N LEU A 98 -26.94 0.25 -19.30
CA LEU A 98 -26.62 1.27 -18.30
C LEU A 98 -27.71 2.35 -18.36
N GLU A 99 -28.40 2.56 -17.24
CA GLU A 99 -29.43 3.60 -17.13
C GLU A 99 -28.82 4.97 -17.46
N THR A 100 -29.47 5.73 -18.34
CA THR A 100 -29.01 7.04 -18.81
C THR A 100 -30.00 8.15 -18.55
N ASP A 101 -31.24 7.84 -18.17
CA ASP A 101 -32.25 8.84 -17.83
C ASP A 101 -31.81 9.63 -16.58
N PRO A 102 -31.62 10.96 -16.68
CA PRO A 102 -31.11 11.76 -15.57
C PRO A 102 -32.03 11.78 -14.34
N ILE A 103 -33.35 11.66 -14.54
CA ILE A 103 -34.33 11.66 -13.44
C ILE A 103 -34.27 10.31 -12.71
N VAL A 104 -34.18 9.21 -13.45
CA VAL A 104 -34.01 7.87 -12.86
C VAL A 104 -32.68 7.80 -12.11
N LEU A 105 -31.57 8.25 -12.71
CA LEU A 105 -30.26 8.29 -12.06
C LEU A 105 -30.24 9.18 -10.82
N TRP A 106 -30.93 10.32 -10.84
CA TRP A 106 -31.06 11.18 -9.66
C TRP A 106 -31.80 10.48 -8.52
N ASN A 107 -32.92 9.82 -8.82
CA ASN A 107 -33.65 9.04 -7.81
C ASN A 107 -32.80 7.88 -7.28
N ARG A 108 -32.04 7.20 -8.15
CA ARG A 108 -31.09 6.17 -7.73
C ARG A 108 -30.01 6.75 -6.81
N TYR A 109 -29.45 7.91 -7.13
CA TYR A 109 -28.48 8.60 -6.26
C TYR A 109 -29.08 8.88 -4.89
N VAL A 110 -30.28 9.46 -4.82
CA VAL A 110 -30.94 9.76 -3.54
C VAL A 110 -31.19 8.50 -2.72
N ASN A 111 -31.57 7.39 -3.38
CA ASN A 111 -31.92 6.14 -2.70
C ASN A 111 -30.69 5.31 -2.28
N TRP A 112 -29.60 5.38 -3.05
CA TRP A 112 -28.45 4.46 -2.93
C TRP A 112 -27.14 5.13 -2.53
N LEU A 113 -27.12 6.45 -2.32
CA LEU A 113 -25.94 7.10 -1.77
C LEU A 113 -25.71 6.61 -0.34
N TYR A 114 -24.65 5.82 -0.17
CA TYR A 114 -24.16 5.50 1.15
C TYR A 114 -23.30 6.65 1.67
N GLN A 115 -23.50 7.01 2.93
CA GLN A 115 -22.73 8.04 3.62
C GLN A 115 -22.34 7.56 5.01
N ASP A 116 -21.05 7.63 5.30
CA ASP A 116 -20.52 7.60 6.66
C ASP A 116 -20.04 9.01 7.03
N LYS A 117 -20.85 9.71 7.82
CA LYS A 117 -20.61 11.12 8.17
C LYS A 117 -19.38 11.30 9.04
N ASP A 118 -19.11 10.33 9.90
CA ASP A 118 -17.99 10.39 10.84
C ASP A 118 -16.66 10.15 10.10
N LEU A 119 -16.68 9.28 9.09
CA LEU A 119 -15.55 9.08 8.19
C LEU A 119 -15.44 10.13 7.08
N GLY A 120 -16.50 10.90 6.82
CA GLY A 120 -16.59 11.77 5.64
C GLY A 120 -16.59 10.99 4.32
N LEU A 121 -16.97 9.71 4.35
CA LEU A 121 -17.00 8.83 3.18
C LEU A 121 -18.38 8.87 2.51
N TYR A 122 -18.38 8.96 1.19
CA TYR A 122 -19.55 8.83 0.35
C TYR A 122 -19.29 7.77 -0.70
N LEU A 123 -20.23 6.85 -0.87
CA LEU A 123 -20.20 5.84 -1.92
C LEU A 123 -21.47 5.98 -2.76
N ASP A 124 -21.29 6.52 -3.98
CA ASP A 124 -22.35 6.65 -4.97
C ASP A 124 -22.34 5.44 -5.90
N VAL A 125 -23.35 4.58 -5.78
CA VAL A 125 -23.56 3.41 -6.63
C VAL A 125 -24.66 3.61 -7.69
N SER A 126 -25.18 4.84 -7.84
CA SER A 126 -26.32 5.13 -8.73
C SER A 126 -26.06 4.75 -10.20
N ARG A 127 -24.79 4.77 -10.61
CA ARG A 127 -24.31 4.45 -11.95
C ARG A 127 -23.79 3.02 -12.11
N ILE A 128 -23.98 2.15 -11.11
CA ILE A 128 -23.70 0.73 -11.23
C ILE A 128 -24.96 0.04 -11.75
N GLY A 129 -24.81 -0.71 -12.85
CA GLY A 129 -25.90 -1.41 -13.53
C GLY A 129 -26.36 -2.66 -12.76
N PHE A 130 -27.14 -2.46 -11.70
CA PHE A 130 -27.85 -3.52 -11.01
C PHE A 130 -29.32 -3.15 -10.80
N SER A 131 -30.21 -4.14 -10.98
CA SER A 131 -31.63 -4.00 -10.72
C SER A 131 -31.96 -4.27 -9.26
N ASP A 132 -33.16 -3.88 -8.82
CA ASP A 132 -33.63 -4.16 -7.47
C ASP A 132 -33.77 -5.68 -7.24
N GLU A 133 -34.14 -6.45 -8.28
CA GLU A 133 -34.19 -7.91 -8.22
C GLU A 133 -32.80 -8.54 -8.04
N PHE A 134 -31.76 -7.98 -8.67
CA PHE A 134 -30.39 -8.43 -8.43
C PHE A 134 -29.97 -8.18 -6.98
N TYR A 135 -30.31 -7.01 -6.44
CA TYR A 135 -30.05 -6.69 -5.04
C TYR A 135 -30.75 -7.68 -4.09
N GLU A 136 -32.05 -7.95 -4.30
CA GLU A 136 -32.81 -8.92 -3.51
C GLU A 136 -32.20 -10.33 -3.58
N ALA A 137 -31.79 -10.77 -4.77
CA ALA A 137 -31.13 -12.05 -4.97
C ALA A 137 -29.75 -12.15 -4.28
N MET A 138 -29.10 -11.02 -4.01
CA MET A 138 -27.81 -10.95 -3.31
C MET A 138 -27.94 -10.95 -1.78
N LEU A 139 -29.12 -10.67 -1.21
CA LEU A 139 -29.32 -10.58 0.25
C LEU A 139 -28.80 -11.80 1.02
N PRO A 140 -29.12 -13.06 0.65
CA PRO A 140 -28.58 -14.23 1.37
C PRO A 140 -27.05 -14.31 1.33
N ARG A 141 -26.43 -13.85 0.24
CA ARG A 141 -24.96 -13.85 0.08
C ARG A 141 -24.30 -12.78 0.94
N PHE A 142 -24.98 -11.64 1.15
CA PHE A 142 -24.52 -10.64 2.12
C PHE A 142 -24.61 -11.18 3.55
N GLU A 143 -25.70 -11.84 3.92
CA GLU A 143 -25.83 -12.49 5.23
C GLU A 143 -24.71 -13.51 5.48
N ASP A 144 -24.42 -14.36 4.49
CA ASP A 144 -23.30 -15.30 4.55
C ASP A 144 -21.94 -14.57 4.66
N ALA A 145 -21.73 -13.47 3.93
CA ALA A 145 -20.50 -12.69 4.00
C ALA A 145 -20.27 -12.11 5.41
N PHE A 146 -21.32 -11.56 6.05
CA PHE A 146 -21.22 -11.07 7.44
C PHE A 146 -20.92 -12.19 8.43
N LYS A 147 -21.53 -13.37 8.24
CA LYS A 147 -21.22 -14.54 9.05
C LYS A 147 -19.76 -14.97 8.90
N HIS A 148 -19.27 -15.09 7.67
CA HIS A 148 -17.88 -15.46 7.40
C HIS A 148 -16.89 -14.41 7.92
N MET A 149 -17.23 -13.12 7.84
CA MET A 149 -16.41 -12.05 8.41
C MET A 149 -16.25 -12.23 9.93
N LYS A 150 -17.34 -12.49 10.64
CA LYS A 150 -17.32 -12.75 12.10
C LYS A 150 -16.50 -14.00 12.44
N GLU A 151 -16.63 -15.07 11.67
CA GLU A 151 -15.83 -16.30 11.86
C GLU A 151 -14.35 -16.05 11.61
N LEU A 152 -14.00 -15.25 10.60
CA LEU A 152 -12.63 -14.92 10.24
C LEU A 152 -11.98 -14.04 11.31
N GLU A 153 -12.68 -13.01 11.78
CA GLU A 153 -12.21 -12.14 12.88
C GLU A 153 -12.08 -12.92 14.20
N GLY A 154 -12.94 -13.92 14.43
CA GLY A 154 -12.86 -14.85 15.56
C GLY A 154 -11.68 -15.83 15.50
N GLY A 155 -10.87 -15.81 14.43
CA GLY A 155 -9.69 -16.66 14.30
C GLY A 155 -9.94 -18.03 13.69
N SER A 156 -10.99 -18.18 12.88
CA SER A 156 -11.15 -19.40 12.06
C SER A 156 -9.98 -19.58 11.09
N ILE A 157 -9.72 -20.84 10.74
CA ILE A 157 -8.74 -21.16 9.68
C ILE A 157 -9.38 -20.81 8.33
N ALA A 158 -9.08 -19.61 7.86
CA ALA A 158 -9.58 -19.10 6.58
C ALA A 158 -8.71 -19.56 5.39
N ASN A 159 -7.43 -19.92 5.62
CA ASN A 159 -6.58 -20.52 4.60
C ASN A 159 -6.39 -22.02 4.89
N PRO A 160 -7.23 -22.92 4.34
CA PRO A 160 -7.15 -24.34 4.62
C PRO A 160 -5.89 -25.01 4.03
N ASP A 161 -5.35 -24.48 2.94
CA ASP A 161 -4.15 -25.04 2.29
C ASP A 161 -2.89 -24.81 3.13
N GLU A 162 -2.83 -23.69 3.84
CA GLU A 162 -1.71 -23.35 4.73
C GLU A 162 -1.99 -23.59 6.21
N GLY A 163 -3.23 -23.94 6.58
CA GLY A 163 -3.67 -24.11 7.96
C GLY A 163 -3.57 -22.82 8.79
N ARG A 164 -3.80 -21.65 8.18
CA ARG A 164 -3.57 -20.34 8.80
C ARG A 164 -4.85 -19.54 9.04
N MET A 165 -4.82 -18.78 10.13
CA MET A 165 -5.78 -17.69 10.37
C MET A 165 -5.50 -16.49 9.46
N VAL A 166 -6.48 -15.59 9.35
CA VAL A 166 -6.32 -14.29 8.67
C VAL A 166 -6.67 -13.20 9.67
N GLY A 167 -5.65 -12.52 10.21
CA GLY A 167 -5.78 -11.69 11.41
C GLY A 167 -5.42 -10.22 11.25
N HIS A 168 -5.34 -9.69 10.03
CA HIS A 168 -4.91 -8.30 9.82
C HIS A 168 -5.82 -7.25 10.49
N TYR A 169 -7.07 -7.59 10.80
CA TYR A 169 -8.00 -6.75 11.58
C TYR A 169 -7.51 -6.54 13.03
N TRP A 170 -6.88 -7.55 13.63
CA TRP A 170 -6.39 -7.48 15.00
C TRP A 170 -5.26 -6.46 15.16
N LEU A 171 -4.53 -6.16 14.07
CA LEU A 171 -3.49 -5.12 14.07
C LEU A 171 -4.09 -3.73 14.37
N ARG A 172 -5.34 -3.51 13.97
CA ARG A 172 -6.06 -2.22 14.08
C ARG A 172 -7.00 -2.20 15.28
N LYS A 173 -7.46 -3.37 15.73
CA LYS A 173 -8.31 -3.55 16.92
C LYS A 173 -7.81 -4.75 17.74
N PRO A 174 -6.72 -4.62 18.51
CA PRO A 174 -6.11 -5.74 19.22
C PRO A 174 -7.04 -6.42 20.23
N GLU A 175 -8.07 -5.73 20.72
CA GLU A 175 -9.04 -6.20 21.70
C GLU A 175 -9.89 -7.37 21.19
N ILE A 176 -10.03 -7.52 19.87
CA ILE A 176 -10.77 -8.62 19.25
C ILE A 176 -9.86 -9.80 18.84
N ALA A 177 -8.56 -9.76 19.19
CA ALA A 177 -7.66 -10.86 18.90
C ALA A 177 -8.12 -12.15 19.63
N PRO A 178 -8.01 -13.35 19.02
CA PRO A 178 -8.54 -14.60 19.58
C PRO A 178 -7.94 -15.01 20.92
N THR A 179 -6.75 -14.50 21.26
CA THR A 179 -6.07 -14.81 22.53
C THR A 179 -5.44 -13.56 23.14
N PRO A 180 -5.36 -13.48 24.48
CA PRO A 180 -4.61 -12.40 25.16
C PRO A 180 -3.13 -12.33 24.77
N TYR A 181 -2.56 -13.48 24.38
CA TYR A 181 -1.18 -13.54 23.88
C TYR A 181 -1.04 -12.77 22.56
N LEU A 182 -1.93 -12.98 21.59
CA LEU A 182 -1.91 -12.26 20.31
C LEU A 182 -2.14 -10.76 20.51
N GLN A 183 -3.11 -10.40 21.35
CA GLN A 183 -3.35 -8.99 21.70
C GLN A 183 -2.08 -8.32 22.25
N LYS A 184 -1.44 -8.95 23.24
CA LYS A 184 -0.20 -8.43 23.82
C LYS A 184 0.92 -8.34 22.78
N LEU A 185 1.08 -9.36 21.94
CA LEU A 185 2.11 -9.40 20.90
C LEU A 185 1.96 -8.25 19.89
N ILE A 186 0.73 -7.92 19.52
CA ILE A 186 0.41 -6.80 18.62
C ILE A 186 0.76 -5.46 19.28
N LEU A 187 0.28 -5.23 20.50
CA LEU A 187 0.53 -4.01 21.27
C LEU A 187 2.03 -3.79 21.52
N ASP A 188 2.74 -4.83 21.98
CA ASP A 188 4.19 -4.78 22.20
C ASP A 188 4.95 -4.46 20.89
N THR A 189 4.48 -4.99 19.75
CA THR A 189 5.11 -4.73 18.44
C THR A 189 4.89 -3.29 18.00
N PHE A 190 3.68 -2.76 18.17
CA PHE A 190 3.37 -1.36 17.89
C PHE A 190 4.25 -0.41 18.73
N ASP A 191 4.31 -0.63 20.05
CA ASP A 191 5.12 0.19 20.95
C ASP A 191 6.61 0.15 20.57
N ARG A 192 7.12 -1.02 20.18
CA ARG A 192 8.50 -1.16 19.70
C ARG A 192 8.75 -0.42 18.40
N VAL A 193 7.80 -0.43 17.44
CA VAL A 193 7.91 0.29 16.17
C VAL A 193 7.94 1.79 16.42
N GLN A 194 6.96 2.31 17.18
CA GLN A 194 6.86 3.73 17.51
C GLN A 194 8.15 4.20 18.22
N LYS A 195 8.54 3.48 19.27
CA LYS A 195 9.73 3.81 20.04
C LYS A 195 11.01 3.82 19.19
N PHE A 196 11.16 2.85 18.30
CA PHE A 196 12.34 2.78 17.43
C PHE A 196 12.37 3.94 16.43
N ALA A 197 11.23 4.26 15.82
CA ALA A 197 11.12 5.42 14.93
C ALA A 197 11.45 6.73 15.67
N ASP A 198 10.91 6.93 16.87
CA ASP A 198 11.20 8.10 17.71
C ASP A 198 12.69 8.19 18.07
N ASP A 199 13.30 7.07 18.46
CA ASP A 199 14.74 7.01 18.78
C ASP A 199 15.61 7.29 17.53
N VAL A 200 15.17 6.91 16.32
CA VAL A 200 15.86 7.22 15.05
C VAL A 200 15.71 8.70 14.68
N ILE A 201 14.49 9.23 14.73
CA ILE A 201 14.18 10.63 14.37
C ILE A 201 14.88 11.61 15.33
N SER A 202 14.93 11.26 16.63
CA SER A 202 15.65 12.05 17.66
C SER A 202 17.17 11.85 17.64
N ALA A 203 17.70 11.05 16.71
CA ALA A 203 19.13 10.72 16.57
C ALA A 203 19.76 10.03 17.80
N LYS A 204 18.95 9.40 18.64
CA LYS A 204 19.43 8.51 19.71
C LYS A 204 19.93 7.18 19.14
N ILE A 205 19.20 6.63 18.18
CA ILE A 205 19.72 5.64 17.24
C ILE A 205 20.21 6.42 16.02
N LYS A 206 21.50 6.34 15.75
CA LYS A 206 22.18 7.13 14.72
C LYS A 206 23.10 6.24 13.89
N PRO A 207 23.39 6.62 12.63
CA PRO A 207 24.39 5.92 11.83
C PRO A 207 25.77 6.01 12.50
N PRO A 208 26.76 5.22 12.03
CA PRO A 208 28.17 5.51 12.27
C PRO A 208 28.50 6.99 11.99
N PRO A 209 29.61 7.54 12.52
CA PRO A 209 29.93 8.96 12.37
C PRO A 209 29.83 9.45 10.92
N THR A 210 28.86 10.34 10.67
CA THR A 210 28.67 11.06 9.41
C THR A 210 28.69 12.56 9.67
N PRO A 211 28.92 13.42 8.66
CA PRO A 211 28.81 14.87 8.81
C PRO A 211 27.44 15.34 9.33
N VAL A 212 26.38 14.59 9.02
CA VAL A 212 24.99 14.92 9.40
C VAL A 212 24.65 14.41 10.81
N GLY A 213 25.28 13.34 11.27
CA GLY A 213 25.12 12.80 12.63
C GLY A 213 23.78 12.12 12.93
N ARG A 214 22.92 11.94 11.92
CA ARG A 214 21.61 11.27 12.00
C ARG A 214 21.28 10.55 10.69
N PHE A 215 20.29 9.67 10.73
CA PHE A 215 19.71 9.10 9.51
C PHE A 215 18.92 10.19 8.75
N THR A 216 19.02 10.18 7.42
CA THR A 216 18.31 11.09 6.51
C THR A 216 17.50 10.35 5.45
N GLN A 217 17.87 9.11 5.16
CA GLN A 217 17.26 8.28 4.14
C GLN A 217 16.78 6.96 4.75
N VAL A 218 15.71 6.41 4.21
CA VAL A 218 15.32 5.01 4.38
C VAL A 218 15.36 4.34 3.02
N LEU A 219 16.07 3.21 2.91
CA LEU A 219 16.02 2.32 1.75
C LEU A 219 15.26 1.06 2.13
N SER A 220 14.04 0.92 1.63
CA SER A 220 13.20 -0.27 1.85
C SER A 220 13.42 -1.29 0.74
N VAL A 221 13.85 -2.49 1.12
CA VAL A 221 14.12 -3.62 0.22
C VAL A 221 13.07 -4.69 0.47
N GLY A 222 12.17 -4.88 -0.49
CA GLY A 222 11.01 -5.76 -0.35
C GLY A 222 10.17 -5.74 -1.62
N ILE A 223 9.45 -6.82 -1.92
CA ILE A 223 8.62 -6.93 -3.14
C ILE A 223 7.16 -7.22 -2.79
N GLY A 224 6.24 -6.80 -3.67
CA GLY A 224 4.82 -7.08 -3.55
C GLY A 224 4.23 -6.47 -2.28
N GLY A 225 3.62 -7.28 -1.42
CA GLY A 225 3.04 -6.81 -0.16
C GLY A 225 4.04 -6.13 0.79
N SER A 226 5.32 -6.47 0.69
CA SER A 226 6.39 -5.85 1.48
C SER A 226 6.78 -4.44 0.99
N ALA A 227 6.24 -3.97 -0.14
CA ALA A 227 6.60 -2.68 -0.72
C ALA A 227 5.41 -1.85 -1.23
N LEU A 228 4.38 -2.45 -1.82
CA LEU A 228 3.27 -1.72 -2.45
C LEU A 228 2.43 -0.92 -1.44
N GLY A 229 2.12 -1.49 -0.27
CA GLY A 229 1.45 -0.75 0.80
C GLY A 229 2.29 0.44 1.30
N PRO A 230 3.56 0.20 1.68
CA PRO A 230 4.43 1.27 2.14
C PRO A 230 4.65 2.36 1.08
N GLN A 231 4.76 2.00 -0.20
CA GLN A 231 4.85 2.94 -1.32
C GLN A 231 3.59 3.81 -1.41
N PHE A 232 2.40 3.18 -1.36
CA PHE A 232 1.13 3.90 -1.40
C PHE A 232 1.00 4.89 -0.24
N VAL A 233 1.28 4.47 0.99
CA VAL A 233 1.19 5.34 2.17
C VAL A 233 2.21 6.47 2.12
N ALA A 234 3.45 6.18 1.71
CA ALA A 234 4.47 7.20 1.57
C ALA A 234 4.07 8.28 0.56
N GLU A 235 3.53 7.89 -0.61
CA GLU A 235 3.08 8.83 -1.63
C GLU A 235 1.85 9.63 -1.18
N ALA A 236 0.91 8.98 -0.48
CA ALA A 236 -0.36 9.60 -0.11
C ALA A 236 -0.27 10.52 1.13
N LEU A 237 0.58 10.17 2.10
CA LEU A 237 0.53 10.75 3.45
C LEU A 237 1.85 11.36 3.94
N ALA A 238 2.98 11.14 3.25
CA ALA A 238 4.23 11.73 3.72
C ALA A 238 4.18 13.26 3.61
N PRO A 239 4.69 14.00 4.62
CA PRO A 239 4.80 15.45 4.52
C PRO A 239 5.83 15.83 3.45
N ASP A 240 5.76 17.05 2.91
CA ASP A 240 6.70 17.56 1.90
C ASP A 240 8.18 17.44 2.32
N ASN A 241 8.44 17.57 3.62
CA ASN A 241 9.77 17.46 4.21
C ASN A 241 9.77 16.42 5.33
N PRO A 242 9.78 15.11 4.99
CA PRO A 242 9.77 14.06 5.99
C PRO A 242 11.11 14.01 6.74
N PRO A 243 11.13 13.59 8.03
CA PRO A 243 12.37 13.44 8.80
C PRO A 243 13.42 12.59 8.09
N LEU A 244 12.97 11.48 7.49
CA LEU A 244 13.75 10.63 6.59
C LEU A 244 13.01 10.45 5.26
N LYS A 245 13.73 10.52 4.13
CA LYS A 245 13.15 10.27 2.80
C LYS A 245 13.18 8.77 2.46
N LEU A 246 12.06 8.23 2.02
CA LEU A 246 11.93 6.80 1.72
C LEU A 246 12.20 6.51 0.24
N ARG A 247 12.95 5.43 -0.03
CA ARG A 247 13.25 4.87 -1.35
C ARG A 247 13.02 3.37 -1.34
N PHE A 248 12.78 2.78 -2.50
CA PHE A 248 12.41 1.37 -2.62
C PHE A 248 13.31 0.62 -3.60
N ILE A 249 13.63 -0.62 -3.22
CA ILE A 249 14.08 -1.68 -4.12
C ILE A 249 13.03 -2.79 -4.04
N ASP A 250 12.17 -2.85 -5.05
CA ASP A 250 11.04 -3.78 -5.15
C ASP A 250 11.05 -4.65 -6.41
N ASN A 251 12.10 -4.51 -7.21
CA ASN A 251 12.35 -5.29 -8.41
C ASN A 251 13.76 -5.90 -8.32
N THR A 252 13.93 -7.10 -8.89
CA THR A 252 15.23 -7.78 -8.95
C THR A 252 16.10 -7.32 -10.12
N ASP A 253 15.58 -6.47 -11.01
CA ASP A 253 16.36 -5.89 -12.11
C ASP A 253 17.58 -5.13 -11.57
N PRO A 254 18.82 -5.59 -11.87
CA PRO A 254 20.03 -4.96 -11.36
C PRO A 254 20.17 -3.49 -11.77
N ALA A 255 19.66 -3.10 -12.95
CA ALA A 255 19.73 -1.70 -13.39
C ALA A 255 18.92 -0.76 -12.47
N GLY A 256 17.76 -1.23 -11.99
CA GLY A 256 16.93 -0.49 -11.04
C GLY A 256 17.60 -0.37 -9.67
N ILE A 257 18.24 -1.45 -9.21
CA ILE A 257 18.99 -1.49 -7.94
C ILE A 257 20.18 -0.52 -8.01
N ASP A 258 20.99 -0.62 -9.06
CA ASP A 258 22.14 0.26 -9.30
C ASP A 258 21.72 1.73 -9.34
N HIS A 259 20.58 2.02 -9.98
CA HIS A 259 20.03 3.37 -10.03
C HIS A 259 19.70 3.92 -8.63
N GLN A 260 19.03 3.15 -7.77
CA GLN A 260 18.70 3.59 -6.41
C GLN A 260 19.96 3.80 -5.56
N ILE A 261 20.94 2.89 -5.64
CA ILE A 261 22.20 3.00 -4.90
C ILE A 261 23.00 4.21 -5.39
N ALA A 262 23.09 4.43 -6.70
CA ALA A 262 23.78 5.57 -7.29
C ALA A 262 23.12 6.90 -6.90
N GLN A 263 21.79 6.96 -6.84
CA GLN A 263 21.06 8.14 -6.39
C GLN A 263 21.29 8.48 -4.91
N LEU A 264 21.48 7.48 -4.05
CA LEU A 264 21.88 7.70 -2.65
C LEU A 264 23.29 8.29 -2.57
N GLY A 265 24.24 7.76 -3.35
CA GLY A 265 25.61 8.25 -3.39
C GLY A 265 26.21 8.44 -1.97
N PRO A 266 26.64 9.66 -1.59
CA PRO A 266 27.20 9.90 -0.26
C PRO A 266 26.20 9.75 0.90
N GLU A 267 24.89 9.86 0.63
CA GLU A 267 23.83 9.67 1.64
C GLU A 267 23.70 8.20 2.08
N LEU A 268 24.36 7.25 1.40
CA LEU A 268 24.41 5.85 1.83
C LEU A 268 24.89 5.71 3.28
N SER A 269 25.85 6.55 3.69
CA SER A 269 26.38 6.58 5.07
C SER A 269 25.37 7.03 6.13
N SER A 270 24.29 7.72 5.72
CA SER A 270 23.18 8.18 6.58
C SER A 270 21.84 7.52 6.21
N THR A 271 21.89 6.36 5.55
CA THR A 271 20.70 5.59 5.13
C THR A 271 20.39 4.45 6.10
N LEU A 272 19.16 4.38 6.61
CA LEU A 272 18.64 3.20 7.31
C LEU A 272 18.07 2.23 6.27
N VAL A 273 18.46 0.96 6.32
CA VAL A 273 17.99 -0.06 5.36
C VAL A 273 16.96 -0.97 6.03
N LEU A 274 15.73 -0.97 5.52
CA LEU A 274 14.68 -1.91 5.94
C LEU A 274 14.67 -3.09 4.96
N VAL A 275 14.82 -4.31 5.46
CA VAL A 275 14.73 -5.52 4.64
C VAL A 275 13.48 -6.28 5.03
N ILE A 276 12.53 -6.42 4.09
CA ILE A 276 11.17 -6.85 4.37
C ILE A 276 10.82 -8.09 3.55
N SER A 277 10.82 -9.25 4.20
CA SER A 277 10.44 -10.53 3.58
C SER A 277 9.90 -11.47 4.65
N LYS A 278 8.66 -11.93 4.51
CA LYS A 278 8.04 -12.84 5.50
C LYS A 278 8.83 -14.12 5.70
N SER A 279 9.18 -14.81 4.61
CA SER A 279 9.94 -16.07 4.66
C SER A 279 11.44 -15.85 4.89
N GLY A 280 11.93 -14.62 4.71
CA GLY A 280 13.34 -14.27 4.68
C GLY A 280 14.11 -14.84 3.48
N GLY A 281 13.43 -15.54 2.57
CA GLY A 281 14.04 -16.24 1.44
C GLY A 281 13.55 -15.77 0.07
N THR A 282 12.72 -14.71 0.02
CA THR A 282 12.23 -14.13 -1.24
C THR A 282 13.40 -13.76 -2.15
N PRO A 283 13.56 -14.38 -3.34
CA PRO A 283 14.73 -14.19 -4.19
C PRO A 283 15.01 -12.73 -4.54
N GLU A 284 13.97 -11.98 -4.88
CA GLU A 284 14.07 -10.57 -5.29
C GLU A 284 14.58 -9.69 -4.12
N THR A 285 13.96 -9.82 -2.94
CA THR A 285 14.41 -9.14 -1.72
C THR A 285 15.85 -9.54 -1.35
N ARG A 286 16.18 -10.83 -1.46
CA ARG A 286 17.52 -11.35 -1.15
C ARG A 286 18.57 -10.78 -2.10
N ASN A 287 18.28 -10.71 -3.40
CA ASN A 287 19.19 -10.12 -4.39
C ASN A 287 19.42 -8.63 -4.09
N GLY A 288 18.34 -7.88 -3.83
CA GLY A 288 18.43 -6.48 -3.40
C GLY A 288 19.29 -6.31 -2.13
N LEU A 289 19.10 -7.16 -1.12
CA LEU A 289 19.92 -7.15 0.09
C LEU A 289 21.41 -7.37 -0.22
N LEU A 290 21.74 -8.36 -1.06
CA LEU A 290 23.13 -8.67 -1.40
C LEU A 290 23.82 -7.52 -2.13
N GLU A 291 23.12 -6.86 -3.06
CA GLU A 291 23.64 -5.68 -3.77
C GLU A 291 23.82 -4.48 -2.85
N VAL A 292 22.86 -4.22 -1.95
CA VAL A 292 23.00 -3.16 -0.94
C VAL A 292 24.17 -3.47 0.01
N GLN A 293 24.29 -4.71 0.51
CA GLN A 293 25.44 -5.10 1.33
C GLN A 293 26.76 -4.96 0.58
N LYS A 294 26.79 -5.24 -0.73
CA LYS A 294 27.96 -5.00 -1.58
C LYS A 294 28.30 -3.51 -1.64
N ALA A 295 27.32 -2.65 -1.90
CA ALA A 295 27.54 -1.20 -1.93
C ALA A 295 28.05 -0.65 -0.58
N PHE A 296 27.54 -1.17 0.53
CA PHE A 296 28.05 -0.85 1.87
C PHE A 296 29.53 -1.25 2.03
N ARG A 297 29.91 -2.48 1.65
CA ARG A 297 31.31 -2.93 1.69
C ARG A 297 32.22 -2.07 0.82
N ASP A 298 31.79 -1.75 -0.40
CA ASP A 298 32.56 -0.94 -1.34
C ASP A 298 32.75 0.50 -0.82
N ALA A 299 31.80 1.01 -0.04
CA ALA A 299 31.87 2.30 0.65
C ALA A 299 32.60 2.24 2.01
N GLY A 300 33.07 1.07 2.45
CA GLY A 300 33.72 0.88 3.76
C GLY A 300 32.75 1.01 4.95
N LEU A 301 31.45 0.80 4.73
CA LEU A 301 30.39 0.87 5.74
C LEU A 301 30.06 -0.52 6.31
N ASP A 302 29.68 -0.55 7.58
CA ASP A 302 29.17 -1.75 8.26
C ASP A 302 27.64 -1.78 8.18
N PHE A 303 27.11 -2.68 7.35
CA PHE A 303 25.67 -2.86 7.15
C PHE A 303 24.92 -3.13 8.46
N SER A 304 25.51 -3.86 9.42
CA SER A 304 24.85 -4.18 10.69
C SER A 304 24.47 -2.94 11.50
N LYS A 305 25.16 -1.81 11.29
CA LYS A 305 24.90 -0.53 11.96
C LYS A 305 23.80 0.29 11.31
N GLN A 306 23.22 -0.19 10.22
CA GLN A 306 22.21 0.52 9.44
C GLN A 306 21.08 -0.39 8.95
N GLY A 307 21.17 -1.71 9.11
CA GLY A 307 20.17 -2.68 8.71
C GLY A 307 19.10 -2.93 9.79
N VAL A 308 17.86 -3.12 9.34
CA VAL A 308 16.70 -3.54 10.12
C VAL A 308 15.96 -4.63 9.35
N ALA A 309 15.59 -5.72 10.03
CA ALA A 309 14.80 -6.79 9.42
C ALA A 309 13.32 -6.69 9.84
N ILE A 310 12.41 -6.81 8.88
CA ILE A 310 10.98 -7.02 9.11
C ILE A 310 10.62 -8.38 8.48
N THR A 311 10.44 -9.39 9.32
CA THR A 311 10.38 -10.79 8.87
C THR A 311 9.73 -11.69 9.90
N GLN A 312 9.34 -12.90 9.51
CA GLN A 312 8.85 -13.90 10.47
C GLN A 312 9.98 -14.34 11.41
N GLU A 313 9.69 -14.47 12.71
CA GLU A 313 10.65 -14.96 13.69
C GLU A 313 11.15 -16.36 13.32
N GLY A 314 12.47 -16.58 13.43
CA GLY A 314 13.11 -17.83 13.06
C GLY A 314 13.29 -18.05 11.55
N SER A 315 12.84 -17.14 10.70
CA SER A 315 13.12 -17.16 9.25
C SER A 315 14.61 -17.00 8.94
N LEU A 316 14.98 -17.23 7.68
CA LEU A 316 16.37 -17.04 7.22
C LEU A 316 16.88 -15.62 7.51
N LEU A 317 16.10 -14.60 7.14
CA LEU A 317 16.44 -13.20 7.35
C LEU A 317 16.49 -12.84 8.84
N ASP A 318 15.62 -13.41 9.67
CA ASP A 318 15.61 -13.17 11.12
C ASP A 318 16.91 -13.68 11.76
N ASN A 319 17.31 -14.89 11.39
CA ASN A 319 18.54 -15.52 11.87
C ASN A 319 19.77 -14.76 11.36
N THR A 320 19.80 -14.35 10.09
CA THR A 320 20.87 -13.51 9.54
C THR A 320 21.01 -12.21 10.33
N ALA A 321 19.92 -11.45 10.50
CA ALA A 321 19.93 -10.19 11.23
C ALA A 321 20.37 -10.36 12.70
N LYS A 322 19.99 -11.47 13.34
CA LYS A 322 20.39 -11.81 14.70
C LYS A 322 21.87 -12.16 14.81
N ILE A 323 22.39 -12.98 13.89
CA ILE A 323 23.79 -13.43 13.88
C ILE A 323 24.72 -12.26 13.56
N GLU A 324 24.35 -11.42 12.59
CA GLU A 324 25.13 -10.26 12.15
C GLU A 324 24.96 -9.05 13.06
N GLY A 325 24.01 -9.07 14.00
CA GLY A 325 23.82 -8.00 14.98
C GLY A 325 23.26 -6.71 14.38
N TRP A 326 22.25 -6.82 13.53
CA TRP A 326 21.54 -5.67 12.93
C TRP A 326 20.85 -4.82 14.01
N LEU A 327 20.56 -3.55 13.69
CA LEU A 327 20.02 -2.58 14.65
C LEU A 327 18.71 -3.03 15.30
N ALA A 328 17.82 -3.63 14.52
CA ALA A 328 16.52 -4.10 15.00
C ALA A 328 15.93 -5.20 14.12
N ARG A 329 15.00 -5.95 14.73
CA ARG A 329 14.17 -6.96 14.07
C ARG A 329 12.72 -6.78 14.51
N PHE A 330 11.79 -6.74 13.56
CA PHE A 330 10.36 -6.64 13.81
C PHE A 330 9.63 -7.85 13.20
N PRO A 331 8.66 -8.42 13.92
CA PRO A 331 7.99 -9.64 13.46
C PRO A 331 7.00 -9.36 12.32
N MET A 332 6.98 -10.26 11.35
CA MET A 332 5.85 -10.50 10.47
C MET A 332 5.14 -11.76 10.93
N PHE A 333 3.85 -11.66 11.25
CA PHE A 333 3.10 -12.81 11.74
C PHE A 333 2.61 -13.71 10.60
N ASP A 334 2.49 -15.00 10.88
CA ASP A 334 2.02 -16.01 9.92
C ASP A 334 0.57 -15.76 9.48
N TRP A 335 -0.28 -15.24 10.36
CA TRP A 335 -1.67 -14.85 10.11
C TRP A 335 -1.83 -13.48 9.42
N VAL A 336 -0.74 -12.77 9.11
CA VAL A 336 -0.75 -11.55 8.28
C VAL A 336 -0.31 -11.90 6.86
N GLY A 337 -1.22 -11.74 5.89
CA GLY A 337 -0.90 -11.90 4.48
C GLY A 337 -0.08 -10.73 3.95
N GLY A 338 0.79 -10.96 2.95
CA GLY A 338 1.65 -9.90 2.40
C GLY A 338 0.84 -8.69 1.92
N ARG A 339 -0.23 -8.92 1.14
CA ARG A 339 -1.12 -7.86 0.62
C ARG A 339 -1.99 -7.17 1.69
N THR A 340 -2.00 -7.68 2.92
CA THR A 340 -2.74 -7.09 4.06
C THR A 340 -1.80 -6.67 5.19
N SER A 341 -0.49 -6.53 4.90
CA SER A 341 0.54 -6.29 5.91
C SER A 341 0.84 -4.82 6.21
N GLU A 342 0.22 -3.87 5.50
CA GLU A 342 0.50 -2.43 5.67
C GLU A 342 0.36 -1.96 7.12
N MET A 343 -0.70 -2.40 7.80
CA MET A 343 -0.97 -2.04 9.20
C MET A 343 -0.13 -2.85 10.21
N SER A 344 0.89 -3.56 9.76
CA SER A 344 1.88 -4.24 10.61
C SER A 344 3.21 -3.47 10.60
N ALA A 345 4.25 -4.03 11.22
CA ALA A 345 5.60 -3.43 11.14
C ALA A 345 6.10 -3.18 9.70
N VAL A 346 5.55 -3.89 8.70
CA VAL A 346 5.86 -3.69 7.27
C VAL A 346 5.59 -2.25 6.82
N GLY A 347 4.42 -1.69 7.12
CA GLY A 347 4.06 -0.33 6.71
C GLY A 347 4.20 0.70 7.84
N LEU A 348 3.91 0.31 9.08
CA LEU A 348 3.98 1.24 10.21
C LEU A 348 5.41 1.74 10.48
N LEU A 349 6.44 0.90 10.32
CA LEU A 349 7.81 1.37 10.54
C LEU A 349 8.26 2.41 9.50
N PRO A 350 8.19 2.16 8.17
CA PRO A 350 8.54 3.19 7.19
C PRO A 350 7.67 4.45 7.32
N ALA A 351 6.36 4.31 7.60
CA ALA A 351 5.48 5.46 7.80
C ALA A 351 5.90 6.33 9.00
N ALA A 352 6.17 5.71 10.16
CA ALA A 352 6.63 6.43 11.34
C ALA A 352 7.98 7.14 11.13
N LEU A 353 8.91 6.52 10.38
CA LEU A 353 10.20 7.13 10.03
C LEU A 353 10.06 8.36 9.11
N GLN A 354 8.97 8.45 8.34
CA GLN A 354 8.59 9.64 7.58
C GLN A 354 7.80 10.67 8.40
N GLY A 355 7.55 10.40 9.69
CA GLY A 355 6.79 11.28 10.58
C GLY A 355 5.27 11.20 10.40
N ILE A 356 4.77 10.15 9.77
CA ILE A 356 3.33 9.90 9.61
C ILE A 356 2.76 9.41 10.95
N ASP A 357 1.55 9.86 11.30
CA ASP A 357 0.83 9.39 12.49
C ASP A 357 0.30 7.96 12.27
N ILE A 358 1.11 6.99 12.69
CA ILE A 358 0.78 5.57 12.57
C ILE A 358 -0.36 5.13 13.50
N ARG A 359 -0.62 5.88 14.59
CA ARG A 359 -1.78 5.59 15.44
C ARG A 359 -3.06 6.02 14.74
N GLY A 360 -3.07 7.21 14.16
CA GLY A 360 -4.16 7.70 13.33
C GLY A 360 -4.46 6.79 12.14
N MET A 361 -3.43 6.20 11.50
CA MET A 361 -3.63 5.19 10.45
C MET A 361 -4.38 3.95 10.95
N LEU A 362 -3.97 3.39 12.11
CA LEU A 362 -4.63 2.23 12.70
C LEU A 362 -6.06 2.54 13.14
N ASP A 363 -6.26 3.69 13.79
CA ASP A 363 -7.57 4.14 14.25
C ASP A 363 -8.53 4.34 13.06
N GLY A 364 -8.09 5.01 11.99
CA GLY A 364 -8.88 5.19 10.78
C GLY A 364 -9.26 3.86 10.11
N ALA A 365 -8.31 2.92 10.04
CA ALA A 365 -8.58 1.58 9.51
C ALA A 365 -9.54 0.79 10.40
N ALA A 366 -9.47 0.93 11.72
CA ALA A 366 -10.39 0.30 12.67
C ALA A 366 -11.82 0.84 12.56
N ILE A 367 -11.98 2.15 12.32
CA ILE A 367 -13.30 2.77 12.09
C ILE A 367 -13.91 2.21 10.79
N MET A 368 -13.13 2.12 9.71
CA MET A 368 -13.60 1.49 8.47
C MET A 368 -14.01 0.03 8.68
N ASP A 369 -13.19 -0.75 9.40
CA ASP A 369 -13.52 -2.13 9.72
C ASP A 369 -14.86 -2.21 10.47
N GLU A 370 -15.11 -1.32 11.44
CA GLU A 370 -16.40 -1.26 12.14
C GLU A 370 -17.56 -0.89 11.21
N SER A 371 -17.37 0.08 10.33
CA SER A 371 -18.37 0.51 9.35
C SER A 371 -18.77 -0.65 8.43
N THR A 372 -17.81 -1.48 8.00
CA THR A 372 -18.07 -2.67 7.17
C THR A 372 -18.75 -3.83 7.91
N ARG A 373 -18.82 -3.82 9.25
CA ARG A 373 -19.55 -4.82 10.05
C ARG A 373 -21.04 -4.50 10.18
N ASN A 374 -21.49 -3.33 9.74
CA ASN A 374 -22.90 -2.98 9.80
C ASN A 374 -23.72 -3.88 8.87
N THR A 375 -24.53 -4.77 9.47
CA THR A 375 -25.36 -5.73 8.74
C THR A 375 -26.63 -5.12 8.15
N THR A 376 -26.88 -3.84 8.42
CA THR A 376 -28.03 -3.12 7.89
C THR A 376 -27.71 -2.68 6.46
N VAL A 377 -28.13 -3.49 5.49
CA VAL A 377 -27.97 -3.19 4.05
C VAL A 377 -29.07 -2.25 3.53
N SER A 378 -29.91 -1.68 4.42
CA SER A 378 -31.09 -0.93 4.00
C SER A 378 -30.74 0.37 3.29
N LEU A 379 -31.50 0.64 2.21
CA LEU A 379 -31.71 1.94 1.58
C LEU A 379 -31.87 3.00 2.67
N ILE A 380 -30.89 3.88 2.80
CA ILE A 380 -30.88 4.96 3.80
C ILE A 380 -31.87 6.02 3.33
N LEU A 381 -32.99 6.12 4.04
CA LEU A 381 -33.55 7.41 4.46
C LEU A 381 -33.62 7.45 5.99
#